data_AF-A0A938IG90-F1
#
_entry.id   AF-A0A938IG90-F1
#
_cell.length_a   1.000
_cell.length_b   1.000
_cell.length_c   1.000
_cell.angle_alpha   90.00
_cell.angle_beta   90.00
_cell.angle_gamma   90.00
#
_symmetry.space_group_name_H-M   'P 1'
#
loop_
_entity.id
_entity.type
_entity.pdbx_description
1 polymer ?
#
loop_
_entity_poly.entity_id
_entity_poly.type
_entity_poly.pdbx_seq_one_letter_code
_entity_poly.pdbx_strand_id
1 'polypeptide(L)'
;MLALGLALLLGAGCKTTNSRSGSAFGTATSSPWLQPSALLAQQIDDEATRLPWTHDLERVEQIRWFVSVGEPAYEKLLELAVDPRDDVAAAAIAALGGTNDRRLVPYLRELSWNKGPQPGSSGRSRELELELARALVTLGDWNSIPGLIHGLRDEKLYVRTLSLQALQRSTRQTLGFDPRAERDSREEAVLRWEGWWKTRSGEGLLAGTPARDAR
;
A
#
# COMPACT_ATOMS: atom_id res chain seq x y z
N MET A 1 65.86 -53.97 13.79
CA MET A 1 64.86 -53.83 12.71
C MET A 1 64.50 -52.35 12.63
N LEU A 2 65.20 -51.51 11.87
CA LEU A 2 65.04 -51.24 10.43
C LEU A 2 63.60 -50.82 10.05
N ALA A 3 63.40 -49.51 9.86
CA ALA A 3 62.50 -48.78 8.93
C ALA A 3 62.16 -47.40 9.55
N LEU A 4 62.71 -46.26 9.13
CA LEU A 4 62.62 -45.51 7.86
C LEU A 4 61.21 -44.95 7.57
N GLY A 5 61.10 -43.62 7.40
CA GLY A 5 59.96 -42.91 6.79
C GLY A 5 59.46 -41.71 7.62
N LEU A 6 59.87 -40.45 7.42
CA LEU A 6 59.74 -39.51 6.28
C LEU A 6 58.50 -38.58 6.38
N ALA A 7 58.81 -37.28 6.37
CA ALA A 7 58.06 -36.10 5.91
C ALA A 7 56.86 -35.52 6.70
N LEU A 8 57.12 -34.30 7.21
CA LEU A 8 56.17 -33.20 7.37
C LEU A 8 55.58 -32.79 6.00
N LEU A 9 54.29 -32.45 5.95
CA LEU A 9 53.73 -31.36 5.12
C LEU A 9 52.34 -30.97 5.65
N LEU A 10 52.20 -29.72 6.08
CA LEU A 10 50.94 -29.03 6.37
C LEU A 10 50.24 -28.69 5.05
N GLY A 11 48.94 -28.96 4.96
CA GLY A 11 48.09 -28.53 3.86
C GLY A 11 46.62 -28.48 4.30
N ALA A 12 46.15 -27.31 4.69
CA ALA A 12 44.72 -27.04 4.87
C ALA A 12 44.06 -27.01 3.48
N GLY A 13 43.32 -28.07 3.15
CA GLY A 13 42.48 -28.12 1.94
C GLY A 13 41.05 -27.70 2.27
N CYS A 14 40.63 -26.54 1.77
CA CYS A 14 39.21 -26.17 1.70
C CYS A 14 38.49 -27.17 0.78
N LYS A 15 37.68 -28.07 1.35
CA LYS A 15 36.71 -28.86 0.58
C LYS A 15 35.50 -27.99 0.27
N THR A 16 35.42 -27.49 -0.96
CA THR A 16 34.18 -27.01 -1.54
C THR A 16 33.29 -28.22 -1.86
N THR A 17 32.23 -28.44 -1.08
CA THR A 17 31.18 -29.40 -1.47
C THR A 17 30.25 -28.73 -2.47
N ASN A 18 30.53 -28.99 -3.75
CA ASN A 18 29.55 -28.89 -4.82
C ASN A 18 28.74 -30.20 -4.81
N SER A 19 27.49 -30.14 -4.38
CA SER A 19 26.51 -31.19 -4.62
C SER A 19 25.26 -30.56 -5.23
N ARG A 20 25.31 -30.51 -6.56
CA ARG A 20 24.14 -30.39 -7.43
C ARG A 20 23.44 -31.74 -7.45
N SER A 21 22.17 -31.79 -7.07
CA SER A 21 21.06 -32.37 -7.85
C SER A 21 19.93 -32.84 -6.93
N GLY A 22 18.70 -32.48 -7.31
CA GLY A 22 17.50 -33.18 -6.87
C GLY A 22 16.55 -32.40 -5.97
N SER A 23 16.09 -31.22 -6.40
CA SER A 23 14.73 -30.80 -6.01
C SER A 23 14.00 -30.32 -7.24
N ALA A 24 12.87 -30.96 -7.50
CA ALA A 24 11.97 -30.67 -8.59
C ALA A 24 11.69 -29.16 -8.67
N PHE A 25 11.70 -28.64 -9.91
CA PHE A 25 11.30 -27.29 -10.24
C PHE A 25 9.83 -27.08 -9.86
N GLY A 26 9.59 -26.70 -8.60
CA GLY A 26 8.44 -25.88 -8.21
C GLY A 26 8.84 -24.44 -8.42
N THR A 27 8.09 -23.73 -9.25
CA THR A 27 8.29 -22.31 -9.56
C THR A 27 8.28 -21.46 -8.29
N ALA A 28 9.46 -21.11 -7.78
CA ALA A 28 9.60 -19.99 -6.87
C ALA A 28 9.26 -18.73 -7.68
N THR A 29 8.02 -18.26 -7.58
CA THR A 29 7.66 -16.96 -8.12
C THR A 29 8.50 -15.94 -7.38
N SER A 30 9.59 -15.50 -8.00
CA SER A 30 10.37 -14.36 -7.51
C SER A 30 9.41 -13.20 -7.29
N SER A 31 9.47 -12.58 -6.12
CA SER A 31 8.73 -11.36 -5.82
C SER A 31 8.80 -10.39 -7.01
N PRO A 32 7.69 -9.75 -7.39
CA PRO A 32 7.69 -8.77 -8.47
C PRO A 32 8.41 -7.47 -8.09
N TRP A 33 8.84 -7.33 -6.83
CA TRP A 33 9.42 -6.11 -6.28
C TRP A 33 10.93 -6.22 -6.08
N LEU A 34 11.61 -5.08 -6.16
CA LEU A 34 13.03 -4.95 -5.80
C LEU A 34 13.29 -5.53 -4.41
N GLN A 35 14.26 -6.42 -4.31
CA GLN A 35 14.61 -7.06 -3.04
C GLN A 35 15.55 -6.15 -2.23
N PRO A 36 15.28 -5.93 -0.93
CA PRO A 36 16.18 -5.18 -0.07
C PRO A 36 17.52 -5.92 0.14
N SER A 37 18.56 -5.17 0.48
CA SER A 37 19.78 -5.78 1.04
C SER A 37 19.46 -6.39 2.40
N ALA A 38 20.30 -7.31 2.90
CA ALA A 38 20.08 -7.95 4.20
C ALA A 38 19.94 -6.92 5.36
N LEU A 39 20.74 -5.86 5.33
CA LEU A 39 20.65 -4.79 6.32
C LEU A 39 19.34 -4.00 6.20
N LEU A 40 18.93 -3.64 4.98
CA LEU A 40 17.68 -2.90 4.77
C LEU A 40 16.47 -3.77 5.11
N ALA A 41 16.51 -5.07 4.82
CA ALA A 41 15.46 -6.01 5.19
C ALA A 41 15.27 -6.03 6.71
N GLN A 42 16.36 -6.12 7.47
CA GLN A 42 16.32 -6.04 8.92
C GLN A 42 15.73 -4.71 9.41
N GLN A 43 16.13 -3.58 8.82
CA GLN A 43 15.55 -2.27 9.16
C GLN A 43 14.06 -2.20 8.87
N ILE A 44 13.60 -2.75 7.74
CA ILE A 44 12.19 -2.84 7.38
C ILE A 44 11.42 -3.65 8.43
N ASP A 45 11.96 -4.80 8.86
CA ASP A 45 11.34 -5.66 9.87
C ASP A 45 11.29 -5.00 11.26
N ASP A 46 12.37 -4.31 11.65
CA ASP A 46 12.44 -3.57 12.92
C ASP A 46 11.41 -2.44 12.94
N GLU A 47 11.31 -1.65 11.86
CA GLU A 47 10.31 -0.59 11.73
C GLU A 47 8.88 -1.16 11.73
N ALA A 48 8.63 -2.22 10.97
CA ALA A 48 7.33 -2.89 10.92
C ALA A 48 6.89 -3.39 12.31
N THR A 49 7.82 -3.90 13.11
CA THR A 49 7.55 -4.39 14.47
C THR A 49 7.16 -3.26 15.42
N ARG A 50 7.72 -2.06 15.23
CA ARG A 50 7.40 -0.88 16.04
C ARG A 50 6.08 -0.24 15.66
N LEU A 51 5.66 -0.33 14.40
CA LEU A 51 4.48 0.36 13.86
C LEU A 51 3.21 0.30 14.73
N PRO A 52 2.86 -0.84 15.35
CA PRO A 52 1.67 -0.89 16.20
C PRO A 52 1.74 -0.09 17.50
N TRP A 53 2.94 0.29 17.91
CA TRP A 53 3.21 1.00 19.16
C TRP A 53 3.55 2.47 18.93
N THR A 54 3.60 2.93 17.67
CA THR A 54 3.88 4.32 17.33
C THR A 54 2.59 5.15 17.34
N HIS A 55 2.69 6.41 17.74
CA HIS A 55 1.55 7.33 17.79
C HIS A 55 1.93 8.69 17.22
N ASP A 56 0.93 9.49 16.86
CA ASP A 56 1.07 10.89 16.45
C ASP A 56 2.23 11.15 15.47
N LEU A 57 3.22 11.95 15.88
CA LEU A 57 4.36 12.35 15.05
C LEU A 57 5.24 11.16 14.67
N GLU A 58 5.49 10.23 15.60
CA GLU A 58 6.33 9.05 15.36
C GLU A 58 5.73 8.19 14.24
N ARG A 59 4.40 8.01 14.26
CA ARG A 59 3.70 7.30 13.19
C ARG A 59 3.85 7.99 11.84
N VAL A 60 3.76 9.32 11.82
CA VAL A 60 3.96 10.10 10.58
C VAL A 60 5.39 9.97 10.06
N GLU A 61 6.39 10.01 10.94
CA GLU A 61 7.80 9.83 10.57
C GLU A 61 8.06 8.43 10.02
N GLN A 62 7.48 7.41 10.64
CA GLN A 62 7.62 6.04 10.20
C GLN A 62 6.96 5.80 8.83
N ILE A 63 5.76 6.36 8.60
CA ILE A 63 5.13 6.35 7.27
C ILE A 63 6.05 7.01 6.24
N ARG A 64 6.62 8.18 6.55
CA ARG A 64 7.55 8.88 5.65
C ARG A 64 8.81 8.08 5.37
N TRP A 65 9.33 7.38 6.38
CA TRP A 65 10.47 6.50 6.21
C TRP A 65 10.15 5.36 5.23
N PHE A 66 9.04 4.65 5.41
CA PHE A 66 8.60 3.61 4.48
C PHE A 66 8.40 4.15 3.06
N VAL A 67 7.83 5.35 2.90
CA VAL A 67 7.72 6.02 1.59
C VAL A 67 9.09 6.25 0.96
N SER A 68 10.08 6.68 1.76
CA SER A 68 11.44 6.93 1.27
C SER A 68 12.20 5.64 0.89
N VAL A 69 11.89 4.52 1.55
CA VAL A 69 12.43 3.20 1.20
C VAL A 69 11.83 2.74 -0.13
N GLY A 70 10.53 2.89 -0.32
CA GLY A 70 9.85 2.59 -1.58
C GLY A 70 9.68 1.09 -1.84
N GLU A 71 9.92 0.68 -3.09
CA GLU A 71 9.66 -0.68 -3.60
C GLU A 71 10.20 -1.83 -2.73
N PRO A 72 11.41 -1.74 -2.13
CA PRO A 72 11.90 -2.78 -1.23
C PRO A 72 11.04 -3.06 0.01
N ALA A 73 10.19 -2.11 0.43
CA ALA A 73 9.30 -2.28 1.57
C ALA A 73 7.91 -2.82 1.19
N TYR A 74 7.58 -2.97 -0.10
CA TYR A 74 6.21 -3.24 -0.53
C TYR A 74 5.64 -4.54 0.00
N GLU A 75 6.42 -5.62 0.03
CA GLU A 75 5.92 -6.90 0.57
C GLU A 75 5.53 -6.79 2.03
N LYS A 76 6.40 -6.18 2.85
CA LYS A 76 6.12 -5.98 4.27
C LYS A 76 4.93 -5.05 4.49
N LEU A 77 4.83 -3.96 3.71
CA LEU A 77 3.70 -3.04 3.81
C LEU A 77 2.38 -3.68 3.37
N LEU A 78 2.39 -4.56 2.36
CA LEU A 78 1.19 -5.30 1.94
C LEU A 78 0.76 -6.33 3.00
N GLU A 79 1.71 -6.95 3.71
CA GLU A 79 1.43 -7.77 4.89
C GLU A 79 0.79 -6.93 6.01
N LEU A 80 1.35 -5.76 6.32
CA LEU A 80 0.81 -4.86 7.34
C LEU A 80 -0.56 -4.26 6.95
N ALA A 81 -0.85 -4.10 5.66
CA ALA A 81 -2.13 -3.60 5.16
C ALA A 81 -3.31 -4.56 5.45
N VAL A 82 -3.03 -5.82 5.82
CA VAL A 82 -4.05 -6.79 6.28
C VAL A 82 -4.02 -7.03 7.80
N ASP A 83 -3.22 -6.26 8.55
CA ASP A 83 -3.18 -6.35 10.02
C ASP A 83 -4.59 -6.13 10.62
N PRO A 84 -5.02 -6.91 11.63
CA PRO A 84 -6.33 -6.75 12.24
C PRO A 84 -6.56 -5.38 12.87
N ARG A 85 -5.50 -4.65 13.23
CA ARG A 85 -5.61 -3.29 13.78
C ARG A 85 -5.70 -2.28 12.63
N ASP A 86 -6.84 -1.59 12.56
CA ASP A 86 -7.13 -0.65 11.47
C ASP A 86 -6.10 0.48 11.37
N ASP A 87 -5.55 0.92 12.48
CA ASP A 87 -4.58 2.01 12.55
C ASP A 87 -3.21 1.61 12.00
N VAL A 88 -2.81 0.34 12.16
CA VAL A 88 -1.61 -0.26 11.54
C VAL A 88 -1.81 -0.42 10.05
N ALA A 89 -2.94 -1.02 9.64
CA ALA A 89 -3.28 -1.20 8.24
C ALA A 89 -3.36 0.15 7.50
N ALA A 90 -3.97 1.17 8.12
CA ALA A 90 -4.06 2.52 7.56
C ALA A 90 -2.69 3.15 7.37
N ALA A 91 -1.77 3.00 8.33
CA ALA A 91 -0.41 3.53 8.21
C ALA A 91 0.36 2.86 7.05
N ALA A 92 0.23 1.54 6.90
CA ALA A 92 0.85 0.81 5.80
C ALA A 92 0.28 1.24 4.42
N ILE A 93 -1.05 1.38 4.32
CA ILE A 93 -1.73 1.86 3.10
C ILE A 93 -1.34 3.31 2.79
N ALA A 94 -1.23 4.18 3.80
CA ALA A 94 -0.77 5.54 3.63
C ALA A 94 0.66 5.59 3.07
N ALA A 95 1.55 4.72 3.55
CA ALA A 95 2.90 4.60 3.03
C ALA A 95 2.92 4.10 1.57
N LEU A 96 2.16 3.05 1.26
CA LEU A 96 2.00 2.52 -0.10
C LEU A 96 1.43 3.57 -1.07
N GLY A 97 0.42 4.33 -0.66
CA GLY A 97 -0.13 5.42 -1.46
C GLY A 97 0.87 6.56 -1.66
N GLY A 98 1.71 6.83 -0.65
CA GLY A 98 2.74 7.87 -0.68
C GLY A 98 3.88 7.61 -1.68
N THR A 99 4.09 6.36 -2.11
CA THR A 99 5.15 6.04 -3.08
C THR A 99 4.78 6.40 -4.52
N ASN A 100 3.50 6.66 -4.77
CA ASN A 100 2.97 7.01 -6.09
C ASN A 100 3.24 5.95 -7.18
N ASP A 101 3.43 4.68 -6.78
CA ASP A 101 3.69 3.57 -7.69
C ASP A 101 2.40 2.85 -8.10
N ARG A 102 1.94 3.13 -9.32
CA ARG A 102 0.68 2.59 -9.87
C ARG A 102 0.63 1.07 -9.92
N ARG A 103 1.77 0.36 -9.87
CA ARG A 103 1.82 -1.11 -9.84
C ARG A 103 1.16 -1.69 -8.58
N LEU A 104 1.00 -0.90 -7.52
CA LEU A 104 0.37 -1.31 -6.25
C LEU A 104 -1.17 -1.40 -6.31
N VAL A 105 -1.81 -0.75 -7.29
CA VAL A 105 -3.28 -0.74 -7.43
C VAL A 105 -3.93 -2.13 -7.35
N PRO A 106 -3.51 -3.14 -8.15
CA PRO A 106 -4.12 -4.47 -8.07
C PRO A 106 -3.97 -5.09 -6.66
N TYR A 107 -2.85 -4.88 -5.98
CA TYR A 107 -2.62 -5.44 -4.65
C TYR A 107 -3.52 -4.81 -3.59
N LEU A 108 -3.70 -3.49 -3.64
CA LEU A 108 -4.58 -2.76 -2.72
C LEU A 108 -6.06 -3.10 -2.95
N ARG A 109 -6.48 -3.34 -4.20
CA ARG A 109 -7.86 -3.77 -4.48
C ARG A 109 -8.17 -5.18 -3.95
N GLU A 110 -7.16 -6.05 -3.96
CA GLU A 110 -7.28 -7.46 -3.59
C GLU A 110 -7.09 -7.73 -2.09
N LEU A 111 -6.95 -6.68 -1.25
CA LEU A 111 -6.90 -6.84 0.21
C LEU A 111 -8.11 -7.64 0.70
N SER A 112 -7.86 -8.61 1.58
CA SER A 112 -8.83 -9.63 1.99
C SER A 112 -10.11 -9.07 2.60
N TRP A 113 -10.01 -7.91 3.25
CA TRP A 113 -11.11 -7.20 3.90
C TRP A 113 -11.79 -6.18 2.98
N ASN A 114 -11.23 -5.86 1.80
CA ASN A 114 -11.80 -4.89 0.86
C ASN A 114 -12.96 -5.47 0.01
N LYS A 115 -13.13 -6.80 0.00
CA LYS A 115 -14.17 -7.48 -0.80
C LYS A 115 -15.57 -7.49 -0.14
N GLY A 116 -15.79 -6.62 0.84
CA GLY A 116 -17.04 -6.50 1.59
C GLY A 116 -17.07 -7.31 2.89
N PRO A 117 -18.18 -7.24 3.65
CA PRO A 117 -18.30 -7.91 4.94
C PRO A 117 -18.16 -9.43 4.79
N GLN A 118 -17.10 -9.98 5.38
CA GLN A 118 -16.95 -11.44 5.45
C GLN A 118 -17.91 -12.01 6.51
N PRO A 119 -18.50 -13.20 6.30
CA PRO A 119 -19.35 -13.84 7.29
C PRO A 119 -18.65 -13.94 8.65
N GLY A 120 -19.23 -13.36 9.69
CA GLY A 120 -18.67 -13.36 11.05
C GLY A 120 -17.63 -12.28 11.36
N SER A 121 -17.39 -11.32 10.47
CA SER A 121 -16.50 -10.17 10.69
C SER A 121 -17.28 -8.88 10.94
N SER A 122 -16.77 -8.01 11.83
CA SER A 122 -17.34 -6.69 12.16
C SER A 122 -17.22 -5.65 11.05
N GLY A 123 -16.69 -6.01 9.88
CA GLY A 123 -16.24 -5.05 8.88
C GLY A 123 -14.97 -4.33 9.34
N ARG A 124 -14.44 -3.44 8.49
CA ARG A 124 -13.32 -2.55 8.85
C ARG A 124 -13.84 -1.15 9.16
N SER A 125 -13.07 -0.34 9.88
CA SER A 125 -13.48 1.04 10.14
C SER A 125 -13.59 1.86 8.86
N ARG A 126 -14.45 2.87 8.95
CA ARG A 126 -14.66 3.86 7.89
C ARG A 126 -13.38 4.63 7.57
N GLU A 127 -12.57 4.91 8.58
CA GLU A 127 -11.29 5.58 8.45
C GLU A 127 -10.31 4.76 7.59
N LEU A 128 -10.24 3.45 7.79
CA LEU A 128 -9.41 2.57 6.96
C LEU A 128 -9.90 2.51 5.51
N GLU A 129 -11.21 2.39 5.29
CA GLU A 129 -11.80 2.42 3.94
C GLU A 129 -11.45 3.72 3.18
N LEU A 130 -11.51 4.86 3.86
CA LEU A 130 -11.16 6.15 3.28
C LEU A 130 -9.67 6.28 2.99
N GLU A 131 -8.82 5.72 3.85
CA GLU A 131 -7.38 5.65 3.61
C GLU A 131 -7.07 4.82 2.36
N LEU A 132 -7.72 3.66 2.20
CA LEU A 132 -7.61 2.84 1.00
C LEU A 132 -8.05 3.59 -0.25
N ALA A 133 -9.22 4.26 -0.20
CA ALA A 133 -9.70 5.07 -1.32
C ALA A 133 -8.71 6.20 -1.67
N ARG A 134 -8.13 6.86 -0.66
CA ARG A 134 -7.12 7.91 -0.86
C ARG A 134 -5.86 7.36 -1.52
N ALA A 135 -5.33 6.25 -1.03
CA ALA A 135 -4.18 5.60 -1.61
C ALA A 135 -4.45 5.20 -3.07
N LEU A 136 -5.56 4.51 -3.33
CA LEU A 136 -5.95 4.09 -4.68
C LEU A 136 -6.06 5.26 -5.66
N VAL A 137 -6.75 6.35 -5.28
CA VAL A 137 -6.83 7.54 -6.14
C VAL A 137 -5.44 8.17 -6.36
N THR A 138 -4.59 8.23 -5.33
CA THR A 138 -3.22 8.75 -5.44
C THR A 138 -2.41 7.91 -6.43
N LEU A 139 -2.57 6.58 -6.39
CA LEU A 139 -1.96 5.62 -7.31
C LEU A 139 -2.65 5.56 -8.68
N GLY A 140 -3.60 6.46 -8.95
CA GLY A 140 -4.24 6.62 -10.26
C GLY A 140 -5.43 5.70 -10.52
N ASP A 141 -5.97 5.04 -9.49
CA ASP A 141 -7.25 4.35 -9.54
C ASP A 141 -8.41 5.30 -9.23
N TRP A 142 -8.87 5.98 -10.29
CA TRP A 142 -9.96 6.94 -10.23
C TRP A 142 -11.32 6.32 -9.88
N ASN A 143 -11.49 5.00 -9.99
CA ASN A 143 -12.73 4.35 -9.58
C ASN A 143 -12.99 4.46 -8.07
N SER A 144 -11.98 4.85 -7.29
CA SER A 144 -12.09 5.08 -5.84
C SER A 144 -12.55 6.51 -5.47
N ILE A 145 -12.73 7.41 -6.44
CA ILE A 145 -13.25 8.78 -6.21
C ILE A 145 -14.60 8.79 -5.46
N PRO A 146 -15.60 7.94 -5.79
CA PRO A 146 -16.87 7.89 -5.06
C PRO A 146 -16.70 7.66 -3.55
N GLY A 147 -15.72 6.85 -3.14
CA GLY A 147 -15.42 6.61 -1.73
C GLY A 147 -15.00 7.89 -1.00
N LEU A 148 -14.15 8.71 -1.65
CA LEU A 148 -13.74 10.01 -1.12
C LEU A 148 -14.88 11.03 -1.12
N ILE A 149 -15.72 11.05 -2.17
CA ILE A 149 -16.93 11.90 -2.21
C ILE A 149 -17.86 11.55 -1.04
N HIS A 150 -18.04 10.26 -0.74
CA HIS A 150 -18.84 9.84 0.41
C HIS A 150 -18.25 10.34 1.74
N GLY A 151 -16.92 10.36 1.88
CA GLY A 151 -16.24 10.92 3.07
C GLY A 151 -16.47 12.42 3.29
N LEU A 152 -16.87 13.20 2.27
CA LEU A 152 -17.26 14.60 2.45
C LEU A 152 -18.56 14.77 3.28
N ARG A 153 -19.38 13.71 3.37
CA ARG A 153 -20.61 13.70 4.18
C ARG A 153 -20.39 13.28 5.63
N ASP A 154 -19.19 12.83 6.00
CA ASP A 154 -18.89 12.31 7.33
C ASP A 154 -19.15 13.34 8.44
N GLU A 155 -19.53 12.88 9.63
CA GLU A 155 -19.80 13.73 10.78
C GLU A 155 -18.52 14.34 11.39
N LYS A 156 -17.39 13.65 11.28
CA LYS A 156 -16.10 14.09 11.80
C LYS A 156 -15.45 15.08 10.83
N LEU A 157 -15.13 16.28 11.35
CA LEU A 157 -14.47 17.34 10.57
C LEU A 157 -13.15 16.88 9.92
N TYR A 158 -12.38 16.06 10.64
CA TYR A 158 -11.11 15.54 10.16
C TYR A 158 -11.31 14.66 8.91
N VAL A 159 -12.31 13.79 8.92
CA VAL A 159 -12.62 12.89 7.79
C VAL A 159 -12.99 13.70 6.55
N ARG A 160 -13.89 14.68 6.69
CA ARG A 160 -14.26 15.58 5.57
C ARG A 160 -13.07 16.32 5.00
N THR A 161 -12.18 16.80 5.88
CA THR A 161 -10.98 17.55 5.49
C THR A 161 -10.01 16.66 4.70
N LEU A 162 -9.77 15.43 5.16
CA LEU A 162 -8.92 14.47 4.45
C LEU A 162 -9.48 14.09 3.09
N SER A 163 -10.78 13.81 3.01
CA SER A 163 -11.46 13.50 1.75
C SER A 163 -11.35 14.66 0.76
N LEU A 164 -11.58 15.90 1.20
CA LEU A 164 -11.41 17.08 0.35
C LEU A 164 -9.97 17.23 -0.12
N GLN A 165 -8.98 17.09 0.76
CA GLN A 165 -7.56 17.20 0.41
C GLN A 165 -7.14 16.15 -0.62
N ALA A 166 -7.59 14.91 -0.45
CA ALA A 166 -7.34 13.82 -1.40
C ALA A 166 -7.96 14.14 -2.77
N LEU A 167 -9.23 14.54 -2.78
CA LEU A 167 -9.91 14.96 -4.01
C LEU A 167 -9.19 16.14 -4.67
N GLN A 168 -8.82 17.19 -3.93
CA GLN A 168 -8.15 18.37 -4.46
C GLN A 168 -6.77 18.04 -5.02
N ARG A 169 -5.98 17.21 -4.34
CA ARG A 169 -4.65 16.81 -4.80
C ARG A 169 -4.72 16.09 -6.14
N SER A 170 -5.67 15.16 -6.27
CA SER A 170 -5.78 14.33 -7.47
C SER A 170 -6.50 15.05 -8.60
N THR A 171 -7.60 15.74 -8.32
CA THR A 171 -8.48 16.36 -9.34
C THR A 171 -8.15 17.82 -9.64
N ARG A 172 -7.40 18.49 -8.76
CA ARG A 172 -7.19 19.96 -8.73
C ARG A 172 -8.48 20.77 -8.54
N GLN A 173 -9.56 20.15 -8.06
CA GLN A 173 -10.85 20.78 -7.80
C GLN A 173 -11.17 20.83 -6.31
N THR A 174 -11.89 21.87 -5.89
CA THR A 174 -12.51 21.95 -4.54
C THR A 174 -14.04 21.97 -4.61
N LEU A 175 -14.59 22.38 -5.76
CA LEU A 175 -16.02 22.56 -6.03
C LEU A 175 -16.77 23.36 -4.95
N GLY A 176 -16.07 24.29 -4.32
CA GLY A 176 -16.62 25.15 -3.26
C GLY A 176 -17.02 24.39 -2.00
N PHE A 177 -16.48 23.19 -1.75
CA PHE A 177 -16.75 22.46 -0.52
C PHE A 177 -15.96 23.07 0.64
N ASP A 178 -16.66 23.46 1.70
CA ASP A 178 -16.07 23.84 3.00
C ASP A 178 -16.38 22.76 4.04
N PRO A 179 -15.36 22.08 4.62
CA PRO A 179 -15.58 21.04 5.61
C PRO A 179 -16.21 21.54 6.92
N ARG A 180 -16.18 22.85 7.21
CA ARG A 180 -16.77 23.47 8.41
C ARG A 180 -18.18 24.04 8.18
N ALA A 181 -18.64 24.11 6.93
CA ALA A 181 -19.97 24.61 6.62
C ALA A 181 -21.08 23.74 7.22
N GLU A 182 -22.26 24.32 7.33
CA GLU A 182 -23.48 23.62 7.75
C GLU A 182 -23.81 22.47 6.79
N ARG A 183 -24.59 21.51 7.31
CA ARG A 183 -24.88 20.25 6.60
C ARG A 183 -25.44 20.48 5.20
N ASP A 184 -26.39 21.39 5.04
CA ASP A 184 -27.09 21.62 3.78
C ASP A 184 -26.14 22.23 2.74
N SER A 185 -25.33 23.23 3.13
CA SER A 185 -24.29 23.81 2.26
C SER A 185 -23.23 22.78 1.87
N ARG A 186 -22.87 21.87 2.76
CA ARG A 186 -21.98 20.75 2.43
C ARG A 186 -22.64 19.82 1.43
N GLU A 187 -23.91 19.45 1.63
CA GLU A 187 -24.63 18.53 0.75
C GLU A 187 -24.71 19.08 -0.69
N GLU A 188 -25.01 20.37 -0.86
CA GLU A 188 -24.98 21.02 -2.18
C GLU A 188 -23.61 20.90 -2.86
N ALA A 189 -22.52 21.07 -2.11
CA ALA A 189 -21.17 20.89 -2.63
C ALA A 189 -20.85 19.43 -2.96
N VAL A 190 -21.38 18.47 -2.20
CA VAL A 190 -21.24 17.05 -2.51
C VAL A 190 -22.01 16.67 -3.78
N LEU A 191 -23.22 17.21 -3.99
CA LEU A 191 -23.96 17.02 -5.25
C LEU A 191 -23.18 17.55 -6.46
N ARG A 192 -22.45 18.67 -6.31
CA ARG A 192 -21.54 19.15 -7.36
C ARG A 192 -20.39 18.16 -7.63
N TRP A 193 -19.83 17.56 -6.58
CA TRP A 193 -18.82 16.49 -6.71
C TRP A 193 -19.36 15.26 -7.45
N GLU A 194 -20.56 14.81 -7.11
CA GLU A 194 -21.20 13.66 -7.78
C GLU A 194 -21.51 13.97 -9.25
N GLY A 195 -22.03 15.16 -9.54
CA GLY A 195 -22.25 15.62 -10.91
C GLY A 195 -20.96 15.69 -11.72
N TRP A 196 -19.90 16.29 -11.14
CA TRP A 196 -18.58 16.35 -11.75
C TRP A 196 -18.03 14.95 -12.06
N TRP A 197 -18.14 14.02 -11.11
CA TRP A 197 -17.66 12.65 -11.30
C TRP A 197 -18.45 11.94 -12.39
N LYS A 198 -19.79 12.03 -12.38
CA LYS A 198 -20.65 11.40 -13.38
C LYS A 198 -20.31 11.82 -14.80
N THR A 199 -20.08 13.12 -15.03
CA THR A 199 -19.64 13.64 -16.33
C THR A 199 -18.29 13.03 -16.71
N ARG A 200 -17.32 13.07 -15.80
CA ARG A 200 -15.94 12.67 -16.10
C ARG A 200 -15.75 11.16 -16.26
N SER A 201 -16.50 10.34 -15.52
CA SER A 201 -16.49 8.89 -15.67
C SER A 201 -17.24 8.43 -16.92
N GLY A 202 -18.28 9.17 -17.33
CA GLY A 202 -19.07 8.89 -18.53
C GLY A 202 -18.33 9.21 -19.83
N GLU A 203 -17.41 10.17 -19.82
CA GLU A 203 -16.57 10.56 -20.98
C GLU A 203 -15.47 9.52 -21.32
N GLY A 204 -15.38 8.40 -20.60
CA GLY A 204 -14.36 7.36 -20.82
C GLY A 204 -12.92 7.79 -20.51
N LEU A 205 -12.71 9.05 -20.11
CA LEU A 205 -11.38 9.65 -19.93
C LEU A 205 -10.65 9.14 -18.67
N LEU A 206 -11.39 8.59 -17.68
CA LEU A 206 -10.84 8.09 -16.41
C LEU A 206 -11.21 6.64 -16.06
N ALA A 207 -12.15 6.04 -16.80
CA ALA A 207 -12.43 4.61 -16.65
C ALA A 207 -11.26 3.86 -17.29
N GLY A 208 -10.50 3.09 -16.49
CA GLY A 208 -9.34 2.29 -16.92
C GLY A 208 -9.71 1.19 -17.92
N THR A 209 -10.21 1.59 -19.09
CA THR A 209 -10.54 0.72 -20.21
C THR A 209 -9.28 0.63 -21.05
N PRO A 210 -8.67 -0.55 -21.23
CA PRO A 210 -7.67 -0.69 -22.29
C PRO A 210 -8.38 -0.32 -23.60
N ALA A 211 -7.81 0.65 -24.31
CA ALA A 211 -8.25 0.98 -25.66
C ALA A 211 -8.34 -0.34 -26.43
N ARG A 212 -9.56 -0.73 -26.83
CA ARG A 212 -9.76 -1.91 -27.65
C ARG A 212 -8.97 -1.71 -28.93
N ASP A 213 -8.00 -2.59 -29.16
CA ASP A 213 -7.35 -2.73 -30.44
C ASP A 213 -8.42 -2.92 -31.51
N ALA A 214 -8.55 -1.91 -32.35
CA ALA A 214 -9.26 -1.99 -33.62
C ALA A 214 -8.19 -1.91 -34.70
N ARG A 215 -7.77 -3.08 -35.18
CA ARG A 215 -7.35 -3.36 -36.57
C ARG A 215 -7.37 -4.85 -36.82
#